data_AF-G5QIB6-F1
#
_entry.id   AF-G5QIB6-F1
#
_cell.length_a   1.000
_cell.length_b   1.000
_cell.length_c   1.000
_cell.angle_alpha   90.00
_cell.angle_beta   90.00
_cell.angle_gamma   90.00
#
_symmetry.space_group_name_H-M   'P 1'
#
loop_
_entity.id
_entity.type
_entity.pdbx_description
1 polymer ?
#
loop_
_entity_poly.entity_id
_entity_poly.type
_entity_poly.pdbx_seq_one_letter_code
_entity_poly.pdbx_strand_id
1 'polypeptide(L)'
;MHPFIHPLSAAVDPAWESKSDWEIYKGIAKKFSEVCVGHLGKETDVVTLPIQHDSAAELAQPLDVKDWKKGECDLIPGKTAPHIMTVERDYPATYERFTSIGPLMEKIGNGGKGIAWNTQSEMDLLRKLNYT
;
A
#
# COMPACT_ATOMS: atom_id res chain seq x y z
N MET A 1 -23.00 10.66 8.92
CA MET A 1 -24.13 11.36 9.58
C MET A 1 -24.02 11.38 11.10
N HIS A 2 -23.20 10.52 11.73
CA HIS A 2 -22.90 10.48 13.17
C HIS A 2 -21.44 10.04 13.37
N PRO A 3 -20.83 10.18 14.57
CA PRO A 3 -19.42 9.86 14.81
C PRO A 3 -19.15 8.42 15.31
N PHE A 4 -20.12 7.50 15.18
CA PHE A 4 -19.94 6.11 15.64
C PHE A 4 -19.26 5.20 14.61
N ILE A 5 -18.38 4.32 15.08
CA ILE A 5 -17.90 3.13 14.38
C ILE A 5 -18.63 1.90 14.92
N HIS A 6 -19.17 1.05 14.04
CA HIS A 6 -19.91 -0.17 14.42
C HIS A 6 -19.61 -1.31 13.44
N PRO A 7 -19.65 -2.58 13.90
CA PRO A 7 -19.26 -3.72 13.08
C PRO A 7 -20.35 -4.14 12.09
N LEU A 8 -19.94 -4.96 11.13
CA LEU A 8 -20.80 -5.93 10.47
C LEU A 8 -20.51 -7.30 11.10
N SER A 9 -21.55 -8.10 11.32
CA SER A 9 -21.41 -9.42 11.94
C SER A 9 -22.07 -10.49 11.08
N ALA A 10 -21.44 -11.67 11.01
CA ALA A 10 -22.06 -12.84 10.41
C ALA A 10 -23.18 -13.33 11.35
N ALA A 11 -24.43 -13.06 10.98
CA ALA A 11 -25.59 -13.60 11.70
C ALA A 11 -25.72 -15.12 11.48
N VAL A 12 -25.33 -15.57 10.29
CA VAL A 12 -25.19 -16.96 9.87
C VAL A 12 -23.97 -17.06 8.96
N ASP A 13 -23.44 -18.27 8.80
CA ASP A 13 -22.39 -18.51 7.82
C ASP A 13 -22.89 -18.20 6.40
N PRO A 14 -21.99 -17.81 5.48
CA PRO A 14 -22.36 -17.54 4.10
C PRO A 14 -23.04 -18.75 3.45
N ALA A 15 -24.22 -18.53 2.86
CA ALA A 15 -24.97 -19.61 2.22
C ALA A 15 -24.23 -20.17 0.99
N TRP A 16 -24.43 -21.47 0.73
CA TRP A 16 -23.77 -22.21 -0.35
C TRP A 16 -22.24 -22.13 -0.26
N GLU A 17 -21.55 -21.85 -1.36
CA GLU A 17 -20.08 -21.73 -1.43
C GLU A 17 -19.61 -20.27 -1.32
N SER A 18 -20.48 -19.39 -0.87
CA SER A 18 -20.16 -17.96 -0.72
C SER A 18 -19.05 -17.76 0.31
N LYS A 19 -18.28 -16.69 0.12
CA LYS A 19 -17.19 -16.28 1.01
C LYS A 19 -17.21 -14.76 1.14
N SER A 20 -16.68 -14.24 2.24
CA SER A 20 -16.43 -12.79 2.36
C SER A 20 -15.33 -12.37 1.39
N ASP A 21 -15.31 -11.10 1.00
CA ASP A 21 -14.26 -10.59 0.11
C ASP A 21 -12.85 -10.83 0.67
N TRP A 22 -12.70 -10.73 2.00
CA TRP A 22 -11.43 -11.03 2.68
C TRP A 22 -10.98 -12.47 2.44
N GLU A 23 -11.87 -13.45 2.61
CA GLU A 23 -11.53 -14.87 2.38
C GLU A 23 -11.35 -15.20 0.90
N ILE A 24 -12.07 -14.52 0.00
CA ILE A 24 -11.89 -14.65 -1.45
C ILE A 24 -10.47 -14.20 -1.84
N TYR A 25 -10.09 -12.96 -1.48
CA TYR A 25 -8.77 -12.43 -1.84
C TYR A 25 -7.63 -13.15 -1.12
N LYS A 26 -7.82 -13.57 0.14
CA LYS A 26 -6.86 -14.42 0.84
C LYS A 26 -6.64 -15.74 0.09
N GLY A 27 -7.72 -16.40 -0.36
CA GLY A 27 -7.64 -17.63 -1.15
C GLY A 27 -6.95 -17.43 -2.49
N ILE A 28 -7.23 -16.32 -3.18
CA ILE A 28 -6.55 -15.94 -4.43
C ILE A 28 -5.06 -15.69 -4.18
N ALA A 29 -4.70 -14.93 -3.15
CA ALA A 29 -3.30 -14.65 -2.79
C ALA A 29 -2.52 -15.93 -2.52
N LYS A 30 -3.15 -16.90 -1.83
CA LYS A 30 -2.59 -18.23 -1.62
C LYS A 30 -2.30 -18.91 -2.95
N LYS A 31 -3.30 -18.99 -3.84
CA LYS A 31 -3.12 -19.68 -5.11
C LYS A 31 -2.12 -19.00 -6.02
N PHE A 32 -2.13 -17.67 -6.06
CA PHE A 32 -1.17 -16.87 -6.80
C PHE A 32 0.26 -17.15 -6.34
N SER A 33 0.50 -17.19 -5.03
CA SER A 33 1.83 -17.45 -4.45
C SER A 33 2.39 -18.81 -4.84
N GLU A 34 1.52 -19.82 -5.02
CA GLU A 34 1.92 -21.14 -5.53
C GLU A 34 2.21 -21.11 -7.03
N VAL A 35 1.33 -20.49 -7.82
CA VAL A 35 1.37 -20.52 -9.29
C VAL A 35 2.46 -19.62 -9.87
N CYS A 36 2.87 -18.57 -9.15
CA CYS A 36 3.90 -17.65 -9.63
C CYS A 36 5.32 -18.22 -9.57
N VAL A 37 5.57 -19.29 -8.81
CA VAL A 37 6.91 -19.88 -8.64
C VAL A 37 7.45 -20.39 -9.97
N GLY A 38 8.67 -19.99 -10.31
CA GLY A 38 9.30 -20.28 -11.61
C GLY A 38 8.96 -19.26 -12.70
N HIS A 39 8.05 -18.32 -12.43
CA HIS A 39 7.69 -17.23 -13.34
C HIS A 39 8.00 -15.85 -12.77
N LEU A 40 7.72 -15.65 -11.47
CA LEU A 40 7.96 -14.39 -10.74
C LEU A 40 8.56 -14.72 -9.37
N GLY A 41 9.71 -14.11 -9.06
CA GLY A 41 10.44 -14.28 -7.82
C GLY A 41 10.48 -13.00 -6.99
N LYS A 42 11.69 -12.58 -6.62
CA LYS A 42 11.95 -11.27 -6.02
C LYS A 42 12.31 -10.29 -7.12
N GLU A 43 11.39 -9.40 -7.42
CA GLU A 43 11.48 -8.50 -8.56
C GLU A 43 11.58 -7.04 -8.11
N THR A 44 12.34 -6.25 -8.86
CA THR A 44 12.39 -4.80 -8.74
C THR A 44 11.41 -4.17 -9.71
N ASP A 45 10.37 -3.51 -9.20
CA ASP A 45 9.36 -2.81 -9.98
C ASP A 45 9.64 -1.30 -10.05
N VAL A 46 9.40 -0.67 -11.20
CA VAL A 46 9.56 0.77 -11.42
C VAL A 46 8.18 1.41 -11.50
N VAL A 47 7.82 2.13 -10.44
CA VAL A 47 6.47 2.68 -10.23
C VAL A 47 6.48 4.19 -10.36
N THR A 48 5.62 4.73 -11.23
CA THR A 48 5.38 6.17 -11.29
C THR A 48 4.36 6.58 -10.23
N LEU A 49 4.68 7.60 -9.43
CA LEU A 49 3.77 8.18 -8.44
C LEU A 49 3.59 9.68 -8.73
N PRO A 50 2.37 10.17 -8.99
CA PRO A 50 2.17 11.60 -9.23
C PRO A 50 2.54 12.42 -7.99
N ILE A 51 2.76 13.70 -8.20
CA ILE A 51 3.00 14.65 -7.11
C ILE A 51 1.79 14.63 -6.16
N GLN A 52 2.03 14.40 -4.88
CA GLN A 52 0.97 14.23 -3.88
C GLN A 52 0.68 15.55 -3.17
N HIS A 53 -0.62 15.86 -3.00
CA HIS A 53 -1.05 16.84 -2.01
C HIS A 53 -0.71 16.34 -0.58
N ASP A 54 -0.61 17.27 0.37
CA ASP A 54 -0.20 17.02 1.76
C ASP A 54 1.22 16.41 1.85
N SER A 55 2.05 16.70 0.87
CA SER A 55 3.47 16.36 0.83
C SER A 55 4.27 17.59 0.43
N ALA A 56 5.55 17.65 0.80
CA ALA A 56 6.41 18.78 0.39
C ALA A 56 6.47 18.98 -1.13
N ALA A 57 6.25 17.92 -1.92
CA ALA A 57 6.26 17.96 -3.38
C ALA A 57 5.07 18.72 -3.98
N GLU A 58 4.00 18.99 -3.20
CA GLU A 58 2.83 19.72 -3.70
C GLU A 58 3.17 21.13 -4.23
N LEU A 59 4.28 21.70 -3.76
CA LEU A 59 4.86 22.97 -4.20
C LEU A 59 5.66 22.81 -5.51
N ALA A 60 5.04 22.21 -6.53
CA ALA A 60 5.69 21.75 -7.76
C ALA A 60 6.01 22.88 -8.76
N GLN A 61 4.98 23.41 -9.43
CA GLN A 61 5.06 24.47 -10.43
C GLN A 61 4.23 25.66 -9.94
N PRO A 62 4.86 26.68 -9.31
CA PRO A 62 4.14 27.66 -8.51
C PRO A 62 3.43 28.76 -9.31
N LEU A 63 3.87 29.07 -10.53
CA LEU A 63 3.44 30.26 -11.27
C LEU A 63 2.78 29.95 -12.62
N ASP A 64 3.27 28.93 -13.32
CA ASP A 64 2.86 28.59 -14.66
C ASP A 64 2.91 27.07 -14.87
N VAL A 65 2.53 26.63 -16.06
CA VAL A 65 2.58 25.22 -16.47
C VAL A 65 3.67 25.08 -17.53
N LYS A 66 4.61 24.16 -17.30
CA LYS A 66 5.67 23.81 -18.24
C LYS A 66 5.63 22.32 -18.56
N ASP A 67 5.66 22.01 -19.85
CA ASP A 67 5.69 20.67 -20.41
C ASP A 67 7.12 20.29 -20.84
N TRP A 68 7.74 19.37 -20.07
CA TRP A 68 9.10 18.91 -20.33
C TRP A 68 9.23 18.26 -21.71
N LYS A 69 8.17 17.63 -22.24
CA LYS A 69 8.22 16.95 -23.53
C LYS A 69 8.23 17.94 -24.71
N LYS A 70 7.81 19.19 -24.48
CA LYS A 70 7.93 20.31 -25.42
C LYS A 70 9.23 21.09 -25.26
N GLY A 71 10.10 20.72 -24.33
CA GLY A 71 11.34 21.44 -24.04
C GLY A 71 11.14 22.74 -23.24
N GLU A 72 9.99 22.92 -22.59
CA GLU A 72 9.68 24.12 -21.79
C GLU A 72 10.36 24.06 -20.40
N CYS A 73 10.74 22.87 -19.94
CA CYS A 73 11.48 22.61 -18.71
C CYS A 73 12.21 21.25 -18.78
N ASP A 74 13.08 20.98 -17.81
CA ASP A 74 13.70 19.66 -17.64
C ASP A 74 12.71 18.65 -17.07
N LEU A 75 12.91 17.36 -17.36
CA LEU A 75 12.18 16.26 -16.71
C LEU A 75 12.78 16.01 -15.31
N ILE A 76 12.08 16.48 -14.28
CA ILE A 76 12.49 16.36 -12.87
C ILE A 76 11.41 15.55 -12.12
N PRO A 77 11.66 14.26 -11.81
CA PRO A 77 10.72 13.42 -11.07
C PRO A 77 10.35 14.02 -9.72
N GLY A 78 9.05 14.14 -9.44
CA GLY A 78 8.52 14.75 -8.22
C GLY A 78 8.39 16.28 -8.26
N LYS A 79 8.63 16.92 -9.41
CA LYS A 79 8.48 18.37 -9.59
C LYS A 79 7.86 18.77 -10.92
N THR A 80 8.46 18.35 -12.04
CA THR A 80 7.94 18.59 -13.39
C THR A 80 7.48 17.30 -14.08
N ALA A 81 7.66 16.17 -13.41
CA ALA A 81 7.23 14.82 -13.80
C ALA A 81 6.77 14.03 -12.55
N PRO A 82 6.07 12.89 -12.68
CA PRO A 82 5.81 12.02 -11.53
C PRO A 82 7.13 11.56 -10.88
N HIS A 83 7.09 11.24 -9.58
CA HIS A 83 8.16 10.47 -8.96
C HIS A 83 8.33 9.13 -9.69
N ILE A 84 9.56 8.65 -9.78
CA ILE A 84 9.90 7.32 -10.32
C ILE A 84 10.53 6.53 -9.18
N MET A 85 9.80 5.55 -8.66
CA MET A 85 10.12 4.84 -7.43
C MET A 85 10.47 3.39 -7.73
N THR A 86 11.45 2.84 -7.02
CA THR A 86 11.76 1.40 -7.04
C THR A 86 11.00 0.69 -5.92
N VAL A 87 10.27 -0.37 -6.24
CA VAL A 87 9.50 -1.18 -5.28
C VAL A 87 9.90 -2.64 -5.39
N GLU A 88 10.41 -3.21 -4.30
CA GLU A 88 10.78 -4.62 -4.22
C GLU A 88 9.56 -5.49 -3.92
N ARG A 89 9.24 -6.43 -4.83
CA ARG A 89 8.10 -7.35 -4.72
C ARG A 89 8.62 -8.77 -4.59
N ASP A 90 8.23 -9.45 -3.51
CA ASP A 90 8.50 -10.87 -3.32
C ASP A 90 7.21 -11.64 -3.66
N TYR A 91 7.05 -12.03 -4.92
CA TYR A 91 5.80 -12.61 -5.43
C TYR A 91 5.46 -13.95 -4.78
N PRO A 92 6.42 -14.88 -4.56
CA PRO A 92 6.15 -16.11 -3.80
C PRO A 92 5.68 -15.86 -2.36
N ALA A 93 6.04 -14.72 -1.76
CA ALA A 93 5.62 -14.33 -0.41
C ALA A 93 4.30 -13.54 -0.37
N THR A 94 3.55 -13.44 -1.46
CA THR A 94 2.32 -12.61 -1.53
C THR A 94 1.29 -13.00 -0.47
N TYR A 95 1.03 -14.29 -0.30
CA TYR A 95 0.08 -14.80 0.69
C TYR A 95 0.52 -14.46 2.12
N GLU A 96 1.77 -14.79 2.47
CA GLU A 96 2.32 -14.53 3.80
C GLU A 96 2.31 -13.04 4.15
N ARG A 97 2.56 -12.17 3.15
CA ARG A 97 2.46 -10.72 3.32
C ARG A 97 1.01 -10.23 3.44
N PHE A 98 0.07 -10.84 2.74
CA PHE A 98 -1.35 -10.51 2.84
C PHE A 98 -1.92 -10.87 4.22
N THR A 99 -1.44 -11.97 4.82
CA THR A 99 -1.92 -12.49 6.12
C THR A 99 -1.11 -11.98 7.31
N SER A 100 -0.27 -10.97 7.15
CA SER A 100 0.54 -10.41 8.23
C SER A 100 0.60 -8.88 8.17
N ILE A 101 0.91 -8.25 9.30
CA ILE A 101 1.19 -6.81 9.33
C ILE A 101 2.68 -6.63 9.03
N GLY A 102 2.99 -5.88 7.96
CA GLY A 102 4.35 -5.70 7.48
C GLY A 102 5.24 -4.87 8.42
N PRO A 103 6.58 -4.99 8.29
CA PRO A 103 7.54 -4.36 9.19
C PRO A 103 7.68 -2.84 9.01
N LEU A 104 7.06 -2.26 7.97
CA LEU A 104 7.21 -0.83 7.68
C LEU A 104 6.50 0.06 8.71
N MET A 105 5.47 -0.46 9.39
CA MET A 105 4.80 0.27 10.47
C MET A 105 5.74 0.56 11.64
N GLU A 106 6.74 -0.30 11.87
CA GLU A 106 7.76 -0.12 12.91
C GLU A 106 8.99 0.63 12.39
N LYS A 107 9.44 0.28 11.17
CA LYS A 107 10.66 0.85 10.58
C LYS A 107 10.50 2.30 10.11
N ILE A 108 9.37 2.63 9.50
CA ILE A 108 9.08 3.96 8.93
C ILE A 108 8.12 4.73 9.84
N GLY A 109 7.12 4.05 10.41
CA GLY A 109 6.06 4.64 11.23
C GLY A 109 4.72 4.66 10.51
N ASN A 110 3.83 5.54 10.95
CA ASN A 110 2.51 5.75 10.36
C ASN A 110 2.27 7.25 10.11
N GLY A 111 1.30 7.60 9.28
CA GLY A 111 1.02 8.99 8.96
C GLY A 111 -0.01 9.19 7.86
N GLY A 112 -0.30 10.45 7.60
CA GLY A 112 -1.24 10.91 6.59
C GLY A 112 -1.57 12.39 6.81
N LYS A 113 -2.10 13.06 5.78
CA LYS A 113 -2.46 14.49 5.87
C LYS A 113 -1.29 15.38 6.36
N GLY A 114 -0.11 15.17 5.77
CA GLY A 114 1.09 16.00 6.00
C GLY A 114 1.82 15.76 7.32
N ILE A 115 1.40 14.78 8.14
CA ILE A 115 2.02 14.48 9.43
C ILE A 115 2.37 12.99 9.54
N ALA A 116 3.36 12.69 10.38
CA ALA A 116 3.82 11.34 10.70
C ALA A 116 4.04 11.16 12.20
N TRP A 117 3.93 9.93 12.69
CA TRP A 117 4.14 9.57 14.09
C TRP A 117 4.66 8.14 14.23
N ASN A 118 5.30 7.86 15.37
CA ASN A 118 5.75 6.51 15.74
C ASN A 118 4.57 5.67 16.21
N THR A 119 4.42 4.44 15.70
CA THR A 119 3.32 3.54 16.05
C THR A 119 3.76 2.22 16.71
N GLN A 120 4.95 2.22 17.34
CA GLN A 120 5.55 1.02 17.93
C GLN A 120 4.65 0.38 19.00
N SER A 121 4.05 1.19 19.88
CA SER A 121 3.16 0.70 20.95
C SER A 121 1.95 -0.05 20.40
N GLU A 122 1.39 0.41 19.28
CA GLU A 122 0.25 -0.25 18.64
C GLU A 122 0.68 -1.58 18.01
N MET A 123 1.85 -1.64 17.39
CA MET A 123 2.41 -2.89 16.84
C MET A 123 2.66 -3.94 17.94
N ASP A 124 3.17 -3.52 19.09
CA ASP A 124 3.37 -4.41 20.25
C ASP A 124 2.04 -4.93 20.82
N LEU A 125 1.00 -4.11 20.81
CA LEU A 125 -0.36 -4.52 21.18
C LEU A 125 -0.93 -5.53 20.17
N LEU A 126 -0.80 -5.24 18.88
CA LEU A 126 -1.36 -6.07 17.80
C LEU A 126 -0.75 -7.47 17.78
N ARG A 127 0.53 -7.63 18.10
CA ARG A 127 1.14 -8.96 18.30
C ARG A 127 0.44 -9.79 19.38
N LYS A 128 -0.02 -9.15 20.45
CA LYS A 128 -0.72 -9.84 21.56
C LYS A 128 -2.17 -10.17 21.21
N LEU A 129 -2.82 -9.33 20.40
CA LEU A 129 -4.22 -9.50 20.01
C LEU A 129 -4.41 -10.49 18.86
N ASN A 130 -3.51 -10.44 17.87
CA ASN A 130 -3.64 -11.16 16.61
C ASN A 130 -2.71 -12.38 16.50
N TYR A 131 -1.85 -12.58 17.51
CA TYR A 131 -0.80 -13.59 17.54
C TYR A 131 0.27 -13.40 16.46
N THR A 132 1.31 -14.24 16.53
CA THR A 132 2.40 -14.34 15.55
C THR A 132 2.17 -15.51 14.61
#